data_AF-A0A3N5JB69-F1
#
_entry.id   AF-A0A3N5JB69-F1
#
_cell.length_a   1.000
_cell.length_b   1.000
_cell.length_c   1.000
_cell.angle_alpha   90.00
_cell.angle_beta   90.00
_cell.angle_gamma   90.00
#
_symmetry.space_group_name_H-M   'P 1'
#
loop_
_entity.id
_entity.type
_entity.pdbx_description
1 polymer ?
#
loop_
_entity_poly.entity_id
_entity_poly.type
_entity_poly.pdbx_seq_one_letter_code
_entity_poly.pdbx_strand_id
1 'polypeptide(L)'
;MIERIQDLVQFYAQKFHVPIALHTESWQLDGWDRNGVVVAMPQGAIPSLSLGDSVFALDSDFGKSLSGDLIVIEEQPVARVGKQWLIFLVWPKNTPALAIVRKLIDQHLPRLCRAYRHEMRDQLVNGIAACVHDRKRELQSSIREDSYELERLALQQMQLSRKLETDHQILQMFEKAPEWIKARSTRTFVDLMKLVPAVYAGFRIEDNAVVGVTHPIDIEHDGCTYHFDAYEVTVDLRQGKVAISGGTNANGYIHPHVTDESTNICWGNCGHLVSRLAGELDLFGLFQLVHQFLTTYNEADPYQRIEKWDPNWEEESDEDEPYCSWCDEYGHDVSECESCWWCENCQQYDDHSEEDCPNRPKEELEETHAVAEEQAA
;
A
#
# COMPACT_ATOMS: atom_id res chain seq x y z
N MET A 1 47.59 -42.73 17.24
CA MET A 1 47.49 -42.00 18.54
C MET A 1 46.49 -40.84 18.45
N ILE A 2 46.58 -39.98 17.43
CA ILE A 2 45.55 -38.98 17.08
C ILE A 2 44.16 -39.64 16.98
N GLU A 3 44.07 -40.85 16.43
CA GLU A 3 42.85 -41.68 16.40
C GLU A 3 42.13 -41.74 17.76
N ARG A 4 42.85 -41.90 18.87
CA ARG A 4 42.24 -41.99 20.22
C ARG A 4 41.62 -40.68 20.72
N ILE A 5 42.01 -39.54 20.15
CA ILE A 5 41.38 -38.24 20.42
C ILE A 5 40.18 -38.05 19.49
N GLN A 6 40.29 -38.47 18.23
CA GLN A 6 39.16 -38.52 17.31
C GLN A 6 38.03 -39.41 17.85
N ASP A 7 38.34 -40.61 18.34
CA ASP A 7 37.41 -41.52 19.03
C ASP A 7 36.69 -40.83 20.19
N LEU A 8 37.41 -40.03 20.98
CA LEU A 8 36.89 -39.35 22.16
C LEU A 8 35.99 -38.16 21.79
N VAL A 9 36.40 -37.37 20.79
CA VAL A 9 35.58 -36.27 20.25
C VAL A 9 34.30 -36.84 19.61
N GLN A 10 34.42 -37.92 18.83
CA GLN A 10 33.28 -38.61 18.21
C GLN A 10 32.34 -39.22 19.27
N PHE A 11 32.88 -39.83 20.32
CA PHE A 11 32.10 -40.31 21.47
C PHE A 11 31.30 -39.18 22.11
N TYR A 12 31.90 -38.00 22.32
CA TYR A 12 31.19 -36.86 22.90
C TYR A 12 30.18 -36.22 21.95
N ALA A 13 30.48 -36.14 20.65
CA ALA A 13 29.56 -35.68 19.62
C ALA A 13 28.29 -36.56 19.59
N GLN A 14 28.47 -37.88 19.58
CA GLN A 14 27.37 -38.86 19.65
C GLN A 14 26.61 -38.79 20.98
N LYS A 15 27.32 -38.78 22.11
CA LYS A 15 26.72 -38.80 23.47
C LYS A 15 25.87 -37.56 23.77
N PHE A 16 26.25 -36.40 23.25
CA PHE A 16 25.51 -35.16 23.47
C PHE A 16 24.62 -34.73 22.31
N HIS A 17 24.71 -35.41 21.15
CA HIS A 17 24.06 -35.02 19.89
C HIS A 17 24.41 -33.58 19.49
N VAL A 18 25.72 -33.30 19.45
CA VAL A 18 26.29 -32.01 19.05
C VAL A 18 27.31 -32.26 17.95
N PRO A 19 27.26 -31.54 16.81
CA PRO A 19 28.35 -31.57 15.84
C PRO A 19 29.63 -31.02 16.51
N ILE A 20 30.69 -31.83 16.51
CA ILE A 20 32.00 -31.41 17.04
C ILE A 20 33.03 -31.57 15.93
N ALA A 21 33.56 -30.44 15.45
CA ALA A 21 34.58 -30.41 14.42
C ALA A 21 35.96 -30.58 15.07
N LEU A 22 36.75 -31.56 14.62
CA LEU A 22 38.12 -31.78 15.06
C LEU A 22 39.08 -31.35 13.94
N HIS A 23 39.87 -30.31 14.19
CA HIS A 23 40.84 -29.79 13.23
C HIS A 23 42.26 -30.12 13.69
N THR A 24 42.94 -30.95 12.90
CA THR A 24 44.32 -31.40 13.13
C THR A 24 45.31 -30.90 12.07
N GLU A 25 44.82 -30.25 11.01
CA GLU A 25 45.62 -29.80 9.87
C GLU A 25 45.15 -28.42 9.40
N SER A 26 46.10 -27.65 8.84
CA SER A 26 45.98 -26.24 8.42
C SER A 26 45.83 -25.20 9.54
N TRP A 27 46.33 -23.99 9.26
CA TRP A 27 46.53 -22.90 10.24
C TRP A 27 45.57 -21.72 10.05
N GLN A 28 44.67 -21.83 9.07
CA GLN A 28 43.67 -20.82 8.73
C GLN A 28 42.30 -21.41 9.05
N LEU A 29 41.65 -20.80 10.03
CA LEU A 29 40.34 -21.21 10.53
C LEU A 29 39.25 -20.21 10.05
N ASP A 30 39.55 -19.54 8.94
CA ASP A 30 38.73 -18.51 8.32
C ASP A 30 37.58 -19.16 7.53
N GLY A 31 36.40 -18.56 7.57
CA GLY A 31 35.19 -19.11 6.93
C GLY A 31 34.56 -20.30 7.69
N TRP A 32 34.96 -20.57 8.94
CA TRP A 32 34.35 -21.63 9.73
C TRP A 32 32.89 -21.35 10.09
N ASP A 33 32.04 -22.31 9.75
CA ASP A 33 30.62 -22.30 10.09
C ASP A 33 30.43 -22.46 11.62
N ARG A 34 29.59 -21.60 12.21
CA ARG A 34 29.37 -21.54 13.67
C ARG A 34 28.46 -22.67 14.20
N ASN A 35 28.13 -23.63 13.35
CA ASN A 35 27.17 -24.70 13.59
C ASN A 35 27.76 -25.90 14.38
N GLY A 36 28.50 -25.64 15.46
CA GLY A 36 28.97 -26.70 16.34
C GLY A 36 29.99 -26.29 17.41
N VAL A 37 30.52 -27.29 18.11
CA VAL A 37 31.67 -27.09 19.00
C VAL A 37 32.96 -27.41 18.25
N VAL A 38 33.99 -26.58 18.36
CA VAL A 38 35.26 -26.83 17.66
C VAL A 38 36.37 -27.26 18.61
N VAL A 39 37.09 -28.32 18.24
CA VAL A 39 38.32 -28.79 18.88
C VAL A 39 39.49 -28.63 17.90
N ALA A 40 40.51 -27.86 18.27
CA ALA A 40 41.68 -27.61 17.41
C ALA A 40 42.96 -28.14 18.06
N MET A 41 43.80 -28.82 17.26
CA MET A 41 45.09 -29.40 17.66
C MET A 41 46.16 -29.17 16.56
N PRO A 42 46.90 -28.06 16.60
CA PRO A 42 47.94 -27.76 15.62
C PRO A 42 49.12 -28.73 15.67
N GLN A 43 49.62 -29.15 14.51
CA GLN A 43 50.77 -30.07 14.41
C GLN A 43 52.13 -29.35 14.37
N GLY A 44 52.55 -28.75 15.49
CA GLY A 44 53.90 -28.18 15.63
C GLY A 44 54.03 -27.12 16.72
N ALA A 45 55.24 -26.56 16.90
CA ALA A 45 55.37 -25.28 17.57
C ALA A 45 54.94 -24.17 16.60
N ILE A 46 53.91 -23.42 16.95
CA ILE A 46 53.53 -22.19 16.24
C ILE A 46 53.60 -21.04 17.23
N PRO A 47 54.23 -19.91 16.88
CA PRO A 47 54.20 -18.71 17.72
C PRO A 47 52.79 -18.08 17.79
N SER A 48 51.91 -18.29 16.80
CA SER A 48 50.50 -17.87 16.87
C SER A 48 49.55 -18.61 15.93
N LEU A 49 48.27 -18.67 16.31
CA LEU A 49 47.12 -19.21 15.57
C LEU A 49 46.02 -18.14 15.52
N SER A 50 45.23 -18.08 14.44
CA SER A 50 44.03 -17.23 14.35
C SER A 50 42.75 -18.05 14.18
N LEU A 51 41.65 -17.62 14.81
CA LEU A 51 40.31 -18.19 14.69
C LEU A 51 39.30 -17.06 14.52
N GLY A 52 38.92 -16.78 13.26
CA GLY A 52 38.23 -15.54 12.91
C GLY A 52 39.02 -14.32 13.39
N ASP A 53 38.31 -13.33 13.93
CA ASP A 53 38.90 -12.06 14.42
C ASP A 53 39.81 -12.22 15.66
N SER A 54 39.98 -13.44 16.21
CA SER A 54 40.76 -13.70 17.41
C SER A 54 42.13 -14.31 17.09
N VAL A 55 43.20 -13.71 17.63
CA VAL A 55 44.58 -14.22 17.55
C VAL A 55 45.01 -14.84 18.89
N PHE A 56 45.81 -15.90 18.81
CA PHE A 56 46.21 -16.78 19.91
C PHE A 56 47.72 -17.04 19.80
N ALA A 57 48.56 -16.31 20.54
CA ALA A 57 50.01 -16.50 20.50
C ALA A 57 50.54 -17.40 21.62
N LEU A 58 51.74 -17.95 21.41
CA LEU A 58 52.48 -18.79 22.36
C LEU A 58 53.45 -17.89 23.14
N ASP A 59 52.88 -16.96 23.90
CA ASP A 59 53.58 -15.91 24.64
C ASP A 59 53.44 -16.12 26.16
N SER A 60 54.51 -15.83 26.91
CA SER A 60 54.53 -15.72 28.38
C SER A 60 53.48 -14.75 28.94
N ASP A 61 53.10 -13.74 28.16
CA ASP A 61 52.10 -12.73 28.56
C ASP A 61 50.64 -13.19 28.34
N PHE A 62 50.39 -14.46 28.01
CA PHE A 62 49.05 -15.06 28.12
C PHE A 62 48.64 -15.30 29.60
N GLY A 63 48.62 -14.23 30.39
CA GLY A 63 47.91 -14.19 31.67
C GLY A 63 46.41 -14.44 31.46
N LYS A 64 45.80 -15.18 32.39
CA LYS A 64 44.38 -15.62 32.39
C LYS A 64 43.38 -14.51 31.99
N SER A 65 42.67 -14.64 30.85
CA SER A 65 41.49 -13.83 30.44
C SER A 65 40.89 -14.27 29.07
N LEU A 66 39.64 -13.99 28.62
CA LEU A 66 38.37 -13.55 29.21
C LEU A 66 37.23 -14.48 28.68
N SER A 67 36.37 -15.15 29.46
CA SER A 67 36.69 -15.82 30.73
C SER A 67 38.10 -16.37 30.67
N GLY A 68 38.29 -17.33 29.76
CA GLY A 68 39.61 -17.68 29.21
C GLY A 68 40.58 -18.20 30.26
N ASP A 69 40.12 -19.17 31.05
CA ASP A 69 40.97 -19.93 31.97
C ASP A 69 42.05 -20.68 31.18
N LEU A 70 43.20 -20.04 31.02
CA LEU A 70 44.37 -20.68 30.48
C LEU A 70 44.89 -21.73 31.47
N ILE A 71 45.02 -22.95 30.99
CA ILE A 71 45.60 -24.05 31.76
C ILE A 71 47.09 -24.10 31.43
N VAL A 72 47.90 -23.58 32.34
CA VAL A 72 49.37 -23.56 32.25
C VAL A 72 49.95 -24.75 33.01
N ILE A 73 50.87 -25.47 32.39
CA ILE A 73 51.65 -26.55 33.02
C ILE A 73 53.11 -26.35 32.63
N GLU A 74 54.00 -26.32 33.62
CA GLU A 74 55.44 -26.09 33.41
C GLU A 74 55.72 -24.84 32.54
N GLU A 75 55.02 -23.74 32.88
CA GLU A 75 55.07 -22.44 32.18
C GLU A 75 54.53 -22.44 30.74
N GLN A 76 54.04 -23.57 30.22
CA GLN A 76 53.50 -23.66 28.86
C GLN A 76 51.95 -23.58 28.82
N PRO A 77 51.36 -22.78 27.91
CA PRO A 77 49.92 -22.74 27.67
C PRO A 77 49.44 -24.04 27.01
N VAL A 78 48.56 -24.81 27.67
CA VAL A 78 48.12 -26.12 27.17
C VAL A 78 46.80 -26.07 26.42
N ALA A 79 45.84 -25.25 26.89
CA ALA A 79 44.52 -25.13 26.28
C ALA A 79 43.84 -23.78 26.56
N ARG A 80 43.00 -23.31 25.63
CA ARG A 80 42.09 -22.18 25.81
C ARG A 80 40.65 -22.61 25.50
N VAL A 81 39.71 -22.20 26.35
CA VAL A 81 38.29 -22.58 26.28
C VAL A 81 37.43 -21.34 26.04
N GLY A 82 36.67 -21.34 24.95
CA GLY A 82 35.71 -20.29 24.60
C GLY A 82 34.27 -20.67 24.91
N LYS A 83 33.31 -19.99 24.29
CA LYS A 83 31.87 -20.31 24.41
C LYS A 83 31.49 -21.60 23.68
N GLN A 84 32.09 -21.84 22.52
CA GLN A 84 31.80 -22.96 21.61
C GLN A 84 33.09 -23.63 21.07
N TRP A 85 34.25 -23.36 21.66
CA TRP A 85 35.52 -23.91 21.15
C TRP A 85 36.50 -24.29 22.27
N LEU A 86 37.35 -25.26 21.97
CA LEU A 86 38.35 -25.85 22.84
C LEU A 86 39.65 -26.05 22.04
N ILE A 87 40.57 -25.10 22.16
CA ILE A 87 41.82 -25.08 21.40
C ILE A 87 42.94 -25.62 22.29
N PHE A 88 43.71 -26.58 21.79
CA PHE A 88 44.90 -27.11 22.44
C PHE A 88 46.16 -26.56 21.77
N LEU A 89 47.19 -26.25 22.56
CA LEU A 89 48.48 -25.74 22.06
C LEU A 89 49.62 -26.71 22.44
N VAL A 90 49.45 -28.00 22.11
CA VAL A 90 50.39 -29.07 22.50
C VAL A 90 51.08 -29.74 21.32
N TRP A 91 52.31 -30.19 21.54
CA TRP A 91 53.01 -31.03 20.58
C TRP A 91 52.44 -32.47 20.54
N PRO A 92 51.94 -32.96 19.39
CA PRO A 92 51.26 -34.26 19.29
C PRO A 92 52.17 -35.49 19.42
N LYS A 93 53.47 -35.30 19.70
CA LYS A 93 54.43 -36.37 20.01
C LYS A 93 54.74 -36.51 21.51
N ASN A 94 54.24 -35.62 22.36
CA ASN A 94 54.47 -35.63 23.80
C ASN A 94 53.36 -36.43 24.52
N THR A 95 53.70 -37.65 24.99
CA THR A 95 52.74 -38.56 25.63
C THR A 95 52.10 -37.98 26.92
N PRO A 96 52.86 -37.39 27.87
CA PRO A 96 52.28 -36.60 28.97
C PRO A 96 51.29 -35.52 28.52
N ALA A 97 51.64 -34.71 27.52
CA ALA A 97 50.76 -33.64 27.03
C ALA A 97 49.43 -34.18 26.49
N LEU A 98 49.44 -35.31 25.78
CA LEU A 98 48.23 -35.95 25.27
C LEU A 98 47.36 -36.57 26.37
N ALA A 99 47.96 -37.07 27.46
CA ALA A 99 47.19 -37.49 28.64
C ALA A 99 46.47 -36.30 29.30
N ILE A 100 47.09 -35.11 29.29
CA ILE A 100 46.47 -33.87 29.76
C ILE A 100 45.35 -33.43 28.80
N VAL A 101 45.59 -33.38 27.48
CA VAL A 101 44.55 -33.05 26.48
C VAL A 101 43.30 -33.92 26.68
N ARG A 102 43.46 -35.23 26.85
CA ARG A 102 42.35 -36.15 27.13
C ARG A 102 41.54 -35.71 28.36
N LYS A 103 42.21 -35.45 29.49
CA LYS A 103 41.56 -35.00 30.73
C LYS A 103 40.82 -33.67 30.52
N LEU A 104 41.34 -32.77 29.70
CA LEU A 104 40.71 -31.49 29.38
C LEU A 104 39.49 -31.65 28.46
N ILE A 105 39.54 -32.55 27.47
CA ILE A 105 38.37 -32.95 26.68
C ILE A 105 37.28 -33.50 27.61
N ASP A 106 37.62 -34.47 28.47
CA ASP A 106 36.69 -35.09 29.42
C ASP A 106 36.05 -34.06 30.38
N GLN A 107 36.79 -33.02 30.77
CA GLN A 107 36.35 -31.97 31.71
C GLN A 107 35.53 -30.85 31.05
N HIS A 108 35.92 -30.37 29.86
CA HIS A 108 35.37 -29.15 29.26
C HIS A 108 34.36 -29.43 28.15
N LEU A 109 34.56 -30.48 27.32
CA LEU A 109 33.68 -30.76 26.19
C LEU A 109 32.22 -31.02 26.62
N PRO A 110 31.92 -31.75 27.73
CA PRO A 110 30.56 -31.87 28.25
C PRO A 110 29.89 -30.55 28.64
N ARG A 111 30.67 -29.52 29.01
CA ARG A 111 30.13 -28.20 29.36
C ARG A 111 29.81 -27.40 28.10
N LEU A 112 30.72 -27.41 27.11
CA LEU A 112 30.52 -26.77 25.81
C LEU A 112 29.32 -27.34 25.06
N CYS A 113 29.18 -28.68 24.98
CA CYS A 113 28.04 -29.31 24.34
C CYS A 113 26.69 -28.95 25.00
N ARG A 114 26.65 -28.75 26.33
CA ARG A 114 25.45 -28.27 27.03
C ARG A 114 25.16 -26.81 26.72
N ALA A 115 26.18 -25.94 26.75
CA ALA A 115 26.02 -24.52 26.43
C ALA A 115 25.49 -24.33 25.00
N TYR A 116 26.12 -24.98 24.02
CA TYR A 116 25.67 -24.98 22.63
C TYR A 116 24.23 -25.47 22.46
N ARG A 117 23.82 -26.55 23.15
CA ARG A 117 22.44 -27.03 23.12
C ARG A 117 21.43 -26.09 23.78
N HIS A 118 21.82 -25.35 24.81
CA HIS A 118 20.98 -24.30 25.38
C HIS A 118 20.80 -23.16 24.38
N GLU A 119 21.90 -22.71 23.75
CA GLU A 119 21.87 -21.66 22.73
C GLU A 119 21.01 -22.04 21.52
N MET A 120 21.18 -23.24 20.94
CA MET A 120 20.32 -23.74 19.86
C MET A 120 18.84 -23.81 20.26
N ARG A 121 18.54 -24.27 21.48
CA ARG A 121 17.16 -24.32 21.99
C ARG A 121 16.57 -22.91 22.08
N ASP A 122 17.34 -21.97 22.60
CA ASP A 122 16.87 -20.60 22.84
C ASP A 122 16.71 -19.86 21.49
N GLN A 123 17.59 -20.09 20.51
CA GLN A 123 17.41 -19.69 19.12
C GLN A 123 16.13 -20.26 18.49
N LEU A 124 15.88 -21.57 18.64
CA LEU A 124 14.67 -22.22 18.13
C LEU A 124 13.39 -21.66 18.77
N VAL A 125 13.40 -21.46 20.10
CA VAL A 125 12.25 -20.89 20.83
C VAL A 125 11.99 -19.45 20.37
N ASN A 126 13.03 -18.63 20.22
CA ASN A 126 12.90 -17.25 19.75
C ASN A 126 12.42 -17.19 18.29
N GLY A 127 12.93 -18.07 17.41
CA GLY A 127 12.48 -18.17 16.03
C GLY A 127 11.01 -18.57 15.91
N ILE A 128 10.57 -19.60 16.66
CA ILE A 128 9.15 -19.99 16.71
C ILE A 128 8.29 -18.86 17.29
N ALA A 129 8.75 -18.17 18.33
CA ALA A 129 8.02 -17.05 18.93
C ALA A 129 7.86 -15.87 17.97
N ALA A 130 8.90 -15.55 17.18
CA ALA A 130 8.83 -14.55 16.11
C ALA A 130 7.81 -14.95 15.04
N CYS A 131 7.91 -16.15 14.46
CA CYS A 131 6.96 -16.62 13.45
C CYS A 131 5.50 -16.63 13.95
N VAL A 132 5.26 -17.01 15.20
CA VAL A 132 3.91 -16.96 15.81
C VAL A 132 3.43 -15.51 15.99
N HIS A 133 4.33 -14.59 16.33
CA HIS A 133 4.00 -13.18 16.49
C HIS A 133 3.69 -12.52 15.14
N ASP A 134 4.49 -12.78 14.10
CA ASP A 134 4.27 -12.23 12.76
C ASP A 134 3.00 -12.81 12.14
N ARG A 135 2.78 -14.13 12.24
CA ARG A 135 1.52 -14.75 11.80
C ARG A 135 0.29 -14.21 12.55
N LYS A 136 0.45 -13.82 13.82
CA LYS A 136 -0.61 -13.13 14.56
C LYS A 136 -0.89 -11.74 13.95
N ARG A 137 0.13 -10.95 13.60
CA ARG A 137 -0.06 -9.64 12.94
C ARG A 137 -0.77 -9.77 11.60
N GLU A 138 -0.36 -10.72 10.76
CA GLU A 138 -1.00 -11.01 9.47
C GLU A 138 -2.50 -11.28 9.64
N LEU A 139 -2.87 -12.20 10.55
CA LEU A 139 -4.26 -12.53 10.86
C LEU A 139 -5.02 -11.32 11.43
N GLN A 140 -4.37 -10.45 12.21
CA GLN A 140 -4.97 -9.21 12.70
C GLN A 140 -5.14 -8.14 11.60
N SER A 141 -4.40 -8.20 10.49
CA SER A 141 -4.66 -7.35 9.33
C SER A 141 -5.82 -7.87 8.50
N SER A 142 -5.77 -9.13 8.08
CA SER A 142 -6.85 -9.78 7.31
C SER A 142 -8.21 -9.67 8.02
N ILE A 143 -8.29 -9.90 9.34
CA ILE A 143 -9.55 -9.72 10.08
C ILE A 143 -10.10 -8.28 10.00
N ARG A 144 -9.24 -7.26 9.95
CA ARG A 144 -9.68 -5.85 9.81
C ARG A 144 -10.15 -5.57 8.38
N GLU A 145 -9.39 -5.99 7.38
CA GLU A 145 -9.74 -5.89 5.96
C GLU A 145 -11.08 -6.59 5.66
N ASP A 146 -11.23 -7.84 6.10
CA ASP A 146 -12.48 -8.61 6.00
C ASP A 146 -13.66 -7.94 6.71
N SER A 147 -13.41 -7.24 7.84
CA SER A 147 -14.45 -6.51 8.58
C SER A 147 -14.96 -5.28 7.82
N TYR A 148 -14.07 -4.52 7.18
CA TYR A 148 -14.46 -3.38 6.33
C TYR A 148 -15.24 -3.85 5.09
N GLU A 149 -14.85 -4.97 4.48
CA GLU A 149 -15.57 -5.53 3.34
C GLU A 149 -16.97 -6.00 3.73
N LEU A 150 -17.14 -6.62 4.90
CA LEU A 150 -18.45 -6.99 5.43
C LEU A 150 -19.35 -5.77 5.67
N GLU A 151 -18.80 -4.65 6.18
CA GLU A 151 -19.55 -3.40 6.34
C GLU A 151 -19.97 -2.80 4.99
N ARG A 152 -19.07 -2.78 4.01
CA ARG A 152 -19.36 -2.34 2.63
C ARG A 152 -20.49 -3.15 1.99
N LEU A 153 -20.44 -4.48 2.11
CA LEU A 153 -21.48 -5.38 1.59
C LEU A 153 -22.81 -5.21 2.33
N ALA A 154 -22.79 -4.97 3.65
CA ALA A 154 -24.01 -4.69 4.42
C ALA A 154 -24.70 -3.39 3.98
N LEU A 155 -23.93 -2.33 3.70
CA LEU A 155 -24.45 -1.08 3.14
C LEU A 155 -25.09 -1.29 1.76
N GLN A 156 -24.43 -2.04 0.87
CA GLN A 156 -25.00 -2.40 -0.44
C GLN A 156 -26.28 -3.22 -0.32
N GLN A 157 -26.32 -4.21 0.57
CA GLN A 157 -27.54 -5.00 0.84
C GLN A 157 -28.68 -4.10 1.34
N MET A 158 -28.40 -3.14 2.22
CA MET A 158 -29.37 -2.20 2.74
C MET A 158 -29.90 -1.24 1.66
N GLN A 159 -29.06 -0.79 0.74
CA GLN A 159 -29.46 0.00 -0.43
C GLN A 159 -30.36 -0.81 -1.38
N LEU A 160 -29.98 -2.04 -1.72
CA LEU A 160 -30.77 -2.92 -2.57
C LEU A 160 -32.12 -3.31 -1.94
N SER A 161 -32.15 -3.55 -0.63
CA SER A 161 -33.38 -3.84 0.13
C SER A 161 -34.36 -2.66 0.10
N ARG A 162 -33.86 -1.43 0.31
CA ARG A 162 -34.66 -0.20 0.15
C ARG A 162 -35.23 -0.06 -1.26
N LYS A 163 -34.39 -0.26 -2.29
CA LYS A 163 -34.83 -0.22 -3.69
C LYS A 163 -35.93 -1.25 -3.97
N LEU A 164 -35.76 -2.49 -3.54
CA LEU A 164 -36.72 -3.57 -3.75
C LEU A 164 -38.07 -3.30 -3.06
N GLU A 165 -38.06 -2.70 -1.87
CA GLU A 165 -39.28 -2.24 -1.20
C GLU A 165 -39.98 -1.10 -1.97
N THR A 166 -39.23 -0.12 -2.47
CA THR A 166 -39.76 0.94 -3.34
C THR A 166 -40.35 0.36 -4.64
N ASP A 167 -39.65 -0.56 -5.31
CA ASP A 167 -40.10 -1.23 -6.52
C ASP A 167 -41.40 -2.04 -6.26
N HIS A 168 -41.51 -2.71 -5.11
CA HIS A 168 -42.74 -3.38 -4.68
C HIS A 168 -43.90 -2.42 -4.42
N GLN A 169 -43.66 -1.27 -3.79
CA GLN A 169 -44.70 -0.26 -3.56
C GLN A 169 -45.20 0.34 -4.87
N ILE A 170 -44.29 0.60 -5.84
CA ILE A 170 -44.61 1.04 -7.19
C ILE A 170 -45.43 -0.03 -7.94
N LEU A 171 -45.04 -1.30 -7.86
CA LEU A 171 -45.79 -2.41 -8.49
C LEU A 171 -47.20 -2.53 -7.90
N GLN A 172 -47.35 -2.55 -6.57
CA GLN A 172 -48.66 -2.55 -5.89
C GLN A 172 -49.51 -1.31 -6.22
N MET A 173 -48.88 -0.20 -6.61
CA MET A 173 -49.57 0.99 -7.10
C MET A 173 -50.09 0.80 -8.53
N PHE A 174 -49.33 0.15 -9.42
CA PHE A 174 -49.79 -0.19 -10.77
C PHE A 174 -50.82 -1.34 -10.82
N GLU A 175 -50.80 -2.26 -9.85
CA GLU A 175 -51.81 -3.32 -9.71
C GLU A 175 -53.19 -2.81 -9.22
N LYS A 176 -53.27 -1.56 -8.73
CA LYS A 176 -54.55 -0.95 -8.35
C LYS A 176 -55.38 -0.62 -9.59
N ALA A 177 -56.70 -0.63 -9.40
CA ALA A 177 -57.66 -0.45 -10.49
C ALA A 177 -57.41 0.86 -11.29
N PRO A 178 -57.70 0.88 -12.62
CA PRO A 178 -57.36 1.99 -13.52
C PRO A 178 -57.84 3.38 -13.07
N GLU A 179 -58.92 3.43 -12.28
CA GLU A 179 -59.45 4.66 -11.67
C GLU A 179 -58.44 5.33 -10.74
N TRP A 180 -57.64 4.54 -10.00
CA TRP A 180 -56.60 5.06 -9.11
C TRP A 180 -55.46 5.71 -9.91
N ILE A 181 -55.02 5.07 -11.00
CA ILE A 181 -54.00 5.62 -11.90
C ILE A 181 -54.50 6.95 -12.48
N LYS A 182 -55.73 6.98 -13.00
CA LYS A 182 -56.35 8.21 -13.53
C LYS A 182 -56.43 9.32 -12.48
N ALA A 183 -56.79 8.99 -11.23
CA ALA A 183 -56.83 9.96 -10.15
C ALA A 183 -55.42 10.50 -9.79
N ARG A 184 -54.41 9.64 -9.74
CA ARG A 184 -53.00 10.05 -9.53
C ARG A 184 -52.51 10.95 -10.67
N SER A 185 -52.66 10.54 -11.93
CA SER A 185 -52.24 11.36 -13.08
C SER A 185 -52.93 12.72 -13.11
N THR A 186 -54.23 12.78 -12.79
CA THR A 186 -54.97 14.05 -12.68
C THR A 186 -54.38 14.94 -11.58
N ARG A 187 -54.03 14.37 -10.43
CA ARG A 187 -53.37 15.10 -9.34
C ARG A 187 -51.96 15.57 -9.73
N THR A 188 -51.13 14.71 -10.30
CA THR A 188 -49.78 15.06 -10.77
C THR A 188 -49.83 16.19 -11.79
N PHE A 189 -50.81 16.19 -12.71
CA PHE A 189 -51.04 17.31 -13.62
C PHE A 189 -51.36 18.61 -12.87
N VAL A 190 -52.31 18.59 -11.93
CA VAL A 190 -52.64 19.77 -11.10
C VAL A 190 -51.45 20.26 -10.27
N ASP A 191 -50.63 19.34 -9.76
CA ASP A 191 -49.42 19.67 -9.01
C ASP A 191 -48.38 20.33 -9.94
N LEU A 192 -48.09 19.77 -11.13
CA LEU A 192 -47.22 20.39 -12.14
C LEU A 192 -47.68 21.80 -12.56
N MET A 193 -48.99 22.01 -12.72
CA MET A 193 -49.53 23.33 -13.08
C MET A 193 -49.30 24.39 -11.99
N LYS A 194 -48.91 24.04 -10.77
CA LYS A 194 -48.49 25.02 -9.73
C LYS A 194 -47.11 25.62 -10.00
N LEU A 195 -46.27 24.94 -10.79
CA LEU A 195 -44.97 25.46 -11.22
C LEU A 195 -45.11 26.48 -12.36
N VAL A 196 -46.30 26.60 -12.97
CA VAL A 196 -46.60 27.54 -14.07
C VAL A 196 -47.45 28.70 -13.56
N PRO A 197 -47.15 29.96 -13.91
CA PRO A 197 -46.03 30.45 -14.70
C PRO A 197 -44.81 30.82 -13.83
N ALA A 198 -44.72 30.36 -12.58
CA ALA A 198 -43.75 30.90 -11.62
C ALA A 198 -42.30 30.42 -11.84
N VAL A 199 -42.13 29.16 -12.24
CA VAL A 199 -40.85 28.45 -12.34
C VAL A 199 -40.64 27.93 -13.77
N TYR A 200 -41.72 27.40 -14.36
CA TYR A 200 -41.74 26.94 -15.74
C TYR A 200 -42.66 27.82 -16.58
N ALA A 201 -42.24 28.11 -17.81
CA ALA A 201 -43.06 28.78 -18.82
C ALA A 201 -44.24 27.91 -19.26
N GLY A 202 -44.03 26.58 -19.29
CA GLY A 202 -45.10 25.61 -19.54
C GLY A 202 -44.61 24.16 -19.53
N PHE A 203 -45.58 23.24 -19.58
CA PHE A 203 -45.33 21.80 -19.74
C PHE A 203 -46.10 21.27 -20.95
N ARG A 204 -45.51 20.29 -21.62
CA ARG A 204 -46.13 19.48 -22.68
C ARG A 204 -45.86 17.99 -22.42
N ILE A 205 -46.68 17.13 -23.03
CA ILE A 205 -46.58 15.68 -22.89
C ILE A 205 -46.39 15.11 -24.30
N GLU A 206 -45.30 14.36 -24.49
CA GLU A 206 -44.87 13.83 -25.79
C GLU A 206 -44.62 12.33 -25.64
N ASP A 207 -45.45 11.50 -26.28
CA ASP A 207 -45.45 10.03 -26.19
C ASP A 207 -45.38 9.47 -24.76
N ASN A 208 -44.16 9.21 -24.26
CA ASN A 208 -43.88 8.66 -22.93
C ASN A 208 -43.07 9.63 -22.06
N ALA A 209 -43.00 10.92 -22.41
CA ALA A 209 -42.23 11.93 -21.70
C ALA A 209 -43.10 13.13 -21.28
N VAL A 210 -42.69 13.77 -20.19
CA VAL A 210 -43.17 15.11 -19.81
C VAL A 210 -42.02 16.07 -20.03
N VAL A 211 -42.28 17.14 -20.78
CA VAL A 211 -41.28 18.15 -21.13
C VAL A 211 -41.69 19.48 -20.51
N GLY A 212 -40.85 20.01 -19.62
CA GLY A 212 -41.01 21.32 -19.00
C GLY A 212 -40.02 22.31 -19.58
N VAL A 213 -40.50 23.48 -20.02
CA VAL A 213 -39.65 24.58 -20.47
C VAL A 213 -39.54 25.62 -19.35
N THR A 214 -38.33 25.90 -18.87
CA THR A 214 -38.10 26.91 -17.83
C THR A 214 -38.37 28.32 -18.39
N HIS A 215 -38.36 29.33 -17.53
CA HIS A 215 -38.03 30.68 -18.00
C HIS A 215 -36.51 30.78 -18.26
N PRO A 216 -36.02 31.85 -18.90
CA PRO A 216 -34.62 32.24 -18.76
C PRO A 216 -34.24 32.29 -17.28
N ILE A 217 -33.02 31.87 -16.95
CA ILE A 217 -32.56 31.78 -15.56
C ILE A 217 -31.27 32.55 -15.36
N ASP A 218 -31.10 33.02 -14.13
CA ASP A 218 -29.93 33.76 -13.69
C ASP A 218 -29.22 32.93 -12.61
N ILE A 219 -27.90 32.79 -12.73
CA ILE A 219 -27.04 32.19 -11.71
C ILE A 219 -26.19 33.31 -11.11
N GLU A 220 -26.32 33.53 -9.79
CA GLU A 220 -25.46 34.46 -9.04
C GLU A 220 -24.26 33.70 -8.49
N HIS A 221 -23.04 34.12 -8.86
CA HIS A 221 -21.79 33.55 -8.34
C HIS A 221 -20.70 34.63 -8.28
N ASP A 222 -19.98 34.71 -7.15
CA ASP A 222 -18.94 35.70 -6.84
C ASP A 222 -19.27 37.18 -7.16
N GLY A 223 -20.55 37.53 -7.03
CA GLY A 223 -21.07 38.87 -7.32
C GLY A 223 -21.32 39.17 -8.80
N CYS A 224 -21.03 38.22 -9.68
CA CYS A 224 -21.45 38.21 -11.08
C CYS A 224 -22.80 37.50 -11.25
N THR A 225 -23.55 37.91 -12.28
CA THR A 225 -24.84 37.28 -12.66
C THR A 225 -24.72 36.74 -14.07
N TYR A 226 -24.87 35.43 -14.20
CA TYR A 226 -24.75 34.70 -15.47
C TYR A 226 -26.15 34.38 -15.99
N HIS A 227 -26.51 34.98 -17.14
CA HIS A 227 -27.84 34.86 -17.74
C HIS A 227 -27.91 33.73 -18.77
N PHE A 228 -28.89 32.83 -18.64
CA PHE A 228 -29.14 31.70 -19.56
C PHE A 228 -30.52 31.82 -20.21
N ASP A 229 -30.60 31.41 -21.48
CA ASP A 229 -31.87 31.16 -22.15
C ASP A 229 -32.67 30.04 -21.45
N ALA A 230 -33.92 29.84 -21.87
CA ALA A 230 -34.75 28.78 -21.31
C ALA A 230 -34.18 27.37 -21.58
N TYR A 231 -34.20 26.53 -20.56
CA TYR A 231 -33.90 25.11 -20.66
C TYR A 231 -35.15 24.29 -20.95
N GLU A 232 -34.97 23.24 -21.75
CA GLU A 232 -35.94 22.18 -21.96
C GLU A 232 -35.56 20.97 -21.11
N VAL A 233 -36.38 20.68 -20.10
CA VAL A 233 -36.20 19.53 -19.19
C VAL A 233 -37.18 18.43 -19.60
N THR A 234 -36.65 17.30 -20.07
CA THR A 234 -37.43 16.15 -20.53
C THR A 234 -37.30 15.00 -19.54
N VAL A 235 -38.45 14.47 -19.08
CA VAL A 235 -38.51 13.31 -18.18
C VAL A 235 -39.20 12.14 -18.88
N ASP A 236 -38.45 11.08 -19.20
CA ASP A 236 -38.98 9.82 -19.74
C ASP A 236 -39.69 9.05 -18.60
N LEU A 237 -41.02 8.94 -18.69
CA LEU A 237 -41.89 8.29 -17.69
C LEU A 237 -41.72 6.78 -17.64
N ARG A 238 -41.10 6.16 -18.66
CA ARG A 238 -40.87 4.71 -18.74
C ARG A 238 -39.49 4.32 -18.23
N GLN A 239 -38.47 5.14 -18.50
CA GLN A 239 -37.10 4.89 -18.06
C GLN A 239 -36.73 5.62 -16.76
N GLY A 240 -37.52 6.59 -16.31
CA GLY A 240 -37.17 7.48 -15.19
C GLY A 240 -35.95 8.35 -15.49
N LYS A 241 -35.61 8.56 -16.77
CA LYS A 241 -34.45 9.35 -17.19
C LYS A 241 -34.83 10.81 -17.34
N VAL A 242 -33.95 11.68 -16.89
CA VAL A 242 -34.02 13.13 -17.08
C VAL A 242 -32.98 13.53 -18.11
N ALA A 243 -33.38 14.35 -19.08
CA ALA A 243 -32.50 15.01 -20.02
C ALA A 243 -32.75 16.53 -19.96
N ILE A 244 -31.69 17.32 -20.18
CA ILE A 244 -31.73 18.78 -20.19
C ILE A 244 -31.08 19.27 -21.48
N SER A 245 -31.74 20.16 -22.22
CA SER A 245 -31.20 20.78 -23.43
C SER A 245 -31.56 22.26 -23.51
N GLY A 246 -30.91 22.99 -24.43
CA GLY A 246 -31.10 24.44 -24.55
C GLY A 246 -30.34 25.20 -23.45
N GLY A 247 -30.86 26.37 -23.07
CA GLY A 247 -30.26 27.25 -22.07
C GLY A 247 -28.77 27.52 -22.26
N THR A 248 -28.41 27.99 -23.46
CA THR A 248 -27.12 28.65 -23.67
C THR A 248 -27.17 30.07 -23.10
N ASN A 249 -26.04 30.61 -22.64
CA ASN A 249 -25.92 32.05 -22.40
C ASN A 249 -25.70 32.83 -23.70
N ALA A 250 -25.65 34.16 -23.61
CA ALA A 250 -25.46 35.06 -24.75
C ALA A 250 -24.16 34.82 -25.56
N ASN A 251 -23.16 34.16 -24.96
CA ASN A 251 -21.88 33.81 -25.57
C ASN A 251 -21.86 32.36 -26.11
N GLY A 252 -22.95 31.60 -25.97
CA GLY A 252 -23.10 30.23 -26.45
C GLY A 252 -22.66 29.13 -25.48
N TYR A 253 -22.28 29.46 -24.24
CA TYR A 253 -21.91 28.45 -23.24
C TYR A 253 -23.13 27.77 -22.61
N ILE A 254 -23.02 26.48 -22.33
CA ILE A 254 -24.01 25.60 -21.69
C ILE A 254 -23.84 25.58 -20.16
N HIS A 255 -24.83 25.10 -19.39
CA HIS A 255 -24.77 25.02 -17.93
C HIS A 255 -23.53 24.26 -17.39
N PRO A 256 -22.90 24.62 -16.25
CA PRO A 256 -21.59 24.07 -15.84
C PRO A 256 -21.59 22.54 -15.64
N HIS A 257 -22.77 21.99 -15.33
CA HIS A 257 -23.02 20.59 -15.00
C HIS A 257 -23.87 19.85 -16.06
N VAL A 258 -24.08 20.43 -17.25
CA VAL A 258 -24.80 19.80 -18.38
C VAL A 258 -23.90 19.87 -19.61
N THR A 259 -23.67 18.75 -20.29
CA THR A 259 -22.89 18.74 -21.54
C THR A 259 -23.78 18.95 -22.78
N ASP A 260 -23.17 19.11 -23.96
CA ASP A 260 -23.89 19.11 -25.25
C ASP A 260 -24.75 17.84 -25.47
N GLU A 261 -24.36 16.71 -24.85
CA GLU A 261 -25.19 15.52 -24.76
C GLU A 261 -26.23 15.69 -23.64
N SER A 262 -27.48 15.96 -24.03
CA SER A 262 -28.59 16.29 -23.11
C SER A 262 -28.89 15.26 -22.01
N THR A 263 -28.39 14.03 -22.12
CA THR A 263 -28.51 12.97 -21.11
C THR A 263 -27.34 12.87 -20.14
N ASN A 264 -26.23 13.56 -20.41
CA ASN A 264 -25.01 13.52 -19.59
C ASN A 264 -24.96 14.77 -18.70
N ILE A 265 -25.42 14.58 -17.46
CA ILE A 265 -25.63 15.64 -16.47
C ILE A 265 -24.90 15.24 -15.18
N CYS A 266 -24.00 16.09 -14.71
CA CYS A 266 -23.34 15.90 -13.42
C CYS A 266 -24.29 16.33 -12.30
N TRP A 267 -25.12 15.41 -11.82
CA TRP A 267 -26.04 15.69 -10.72
C TRP A 267 -25.34 15.85 -9.35
N GLY A 268 -24.03 15.57 -9.26
CA GLY A 268 -23.28 15.56 -8.02
C GLY A 268 -24.01 14.82 -6.88
N ASN A 269 -24.13 15.49 -5.73
CA ASN A 269 -24.82 14.95 -4.57
C ASN A 269 -26.34 14.72 -4.75
N CYS A 270 -27.00 15.37 -5.71
CA CYS A 270 -28.47 15.32 -5.86
C CYS A 270 -28.96 14.17 -6.76
N GLY A 271 -28.07 13.49 -7.49
CA GLY A 271 -28.45 12.45 -8.47
C GLY A 271 -29.24 11.28 -7.89
N HIS A 272 -29.00 10.93 -6.62
CA HIS A 272 -29.78 9.92 -5.91
C HIS A 272 -31.23 10.36 -5.64
N LEU A 273 -31.45 11.67 -5.42
CA LEU A 273 -32.77 12.26 -5.19
C LEU A 273 -33.53 12.43 -6.50
N VAL A 274 -32.86 12.88 -7.56
CA VAL A 274 -33.38 12.90 -8.94
C VAL A 274 -33.88 11.51 -9.35
N SER A 275 -33.02 10.50 -9.20
CA SER A 275 -33.35 9.09 -9.53
C SER A 275 -34.56 8.58 -8.73
N ARG A 276 -34.65 8.94 -7.44
CA ARG A 276 -35.77 8.55 -6.57
C ARG A 276 -37.08 9.21 -7.00
N LEU A 277 -37.09 10.53 -7.20
CA LEU A 277 -38.29 11.28 -7.59
C LEU A 277 -38.79 10.84 -8.97
N ALA A 278 -37.89 10.56 -9.91
CA ALA A 278 -38.24 10.01 -11.22
C ALA A 278 -38.84 8.60 -11.11
N GLY A 279 -38.25 7.71 -10.30
CA GLY A 279 -38.79 6.36 -10.07
C GLY A 279 -40.14 6.36 -9.35
N GLU A 280 -40.34 7.26 -8.38
CA GLU A 280 -41.63 7.46 -7.69
C GLU A 280 -42.69 8.16 -8.58
N LEU A 281 -42.31 8.64 -9.78
CA LEU A 281 -43.11 9.51 -10.65
C LEU A 281 -43.65 10.76 -9.91
N ASP A 282 -42.88 11.30 -8.97
CA ASP A 282 -43.13 12.60 -8.35
C ASP A 282 -42.57 13.72 -9.23
N LEU A 283 -43.26 13.94 -10.35
CA LEU A 283 -42.84 14.93 -11.34
C LEU A 283 -42.79 16.35 -10.76
N PHE A 284 -43.66 16.69 -9.79
CA PHE A 284 -43.65 18.01 -9.17
C PHE A 284 -42.36 18.25 -8.39
N GLY A 285 -42.01 17.32 -7.49
CA GLY A 285 -40.75 17.39 -6.74
C GLY A 285 -39.54 17.33 -7.66
N LEU A 286 -39.59 16.52 -8.72
CA LEU A 286 -38.52 16.37 -9.69
C LEU A 286 -38.24 17.67 -10.47
N PHE A 287 -39.25 18.26 -11.10
CA PHE A 287 -39.06 19.52 -11.85
C PHE A 287 -38.67 20.68 -10.94
N GLN A 288 -39.18 20.73 -9.70
CA GLN A 288 -38.73 21.73 -8.73
C GLN A 288 -37.24 21.56 -8.37
N LEU A 289 -36.76 20.32 -8.17
CA LEU A 289 -35.35 20.04 -7.91
C LEU A 289 -34.46 20.33 -9.11
N VAL A 290 -34.88 19.98 -10.33
CA VAL A 290 -34.11 20.25 -11.55
C VAL A 290 -34.00 21.75 -11.83
N HIS A 291 -35.08 22.52 -11.65
CA HIS A 291 -34.98 23.98 -11.71
C HIS A 291 -34.02 24.52 -10.64
N GLN A 292 -34.13 24.05 -9.39
CA GLN A 292 -33.21 24.49 -8.33
C GLN A 292 -31.76 24.24 -8.74
N PHE A 293 -31.43 23.02 -9.18
CA PHE A 293 -30.12 22.63 -9.70
C PHE A 293 -29.62 23.56 -10.83
N LEU A 294 -30.47 23.89 -11.80
CA LEU A 294 -30.12 24.82 -12.88
C LEU A 294 -29.91 26.26 -12.42
N THR A 295 -30.57 26.69 -11.34
CA THR A 295 -30.40 28.04 -10.75
C THR A 295 -29.30 28.15 -9.70
N THR A 296 -28.55 27.08 -9.43
CA THR A 296 -27.49 27.07 -8.40
C THR A 296 -26.20 26.51 -8.96
N TYR A 297 -25.13 27.30 -8.90
CA TYR A 297 -23.80 26.79 -9.18
C TYR A 297 -23.23 25.97 -8.01
N ASN A 298 -22.40 24.99 -8.35
CA ASN A 298 -21.58 24.23 -7.43
C ASN A 298 -20.18 24.14 -8.04
N GLU A 299 -19.19 24.70 -7.35
CA GLU A 299 -17.77 24.69 -7.75
C GLU A 299 -17.13 23.31 -7.66
N ALA A 300 -17.72 22.39 -6.87
CA ALA A 300 -17.25 21.02 -6.82
C ALA A 300 -17.64 20.27 -8.11
N ASP A 301 -16.61 19.93 -8.89
CA ASP A 301 -16.63 19.07 -10.08
C ASP A 301 -17.53 19.54 -11.27
N PRO A 302 -17.51 20.81 -11.70
CA PRO A 302 -18.15 21.24 -12.94
C PRO A 302 -17.41 20.72 -14.18
N TYR A 303 -18.12 20.47 -15.28
CA TYR A 303 -17.48 20.19 -16.57
C TYR A 303 -16.74 21.41 -17.13
N GLN A 304 -17.25 22.61 -16.83
CA GLN A 304 -16.60 23.90 -17.11
C GLN A 304 -16.91 24.86 -15.97
N ARG A 305 -15.88 25.51 -15.41
CA ARG A 305 -16.03 26.58 -14.41
C ARG A 305 -16.88 27.73 -14.98
N ILE A 306 -17.86 28.22 -14.21
CA ILE A 306 -18.78 29.30 -14.62
C ILE A 306 -18.04 30.61 -14.92
N GLU A 307 -16.92 30.80 -14.23
CA GLU A 307 -16.06 31.97 -14.31
C GLU A 307 -15.44 32.12 -15.72
N LYS A 308 -15.22 31.02 -16.45
CA LYS A 308 -14.73 31.03 -17.86
C LYS A 308 -15.65 31.74 -18.84
N TRP A 309 -16.83 32.17 -18.41
CA TRP A 309 -17.83 32.86 -19.24
C TRP A 309 -17.85 34.38 -19.04
N ASP A 310 -17.17 34.90 -18.00
CA ASP A 310 -16.84 36.32 -17.91
C ASP A 310 -15.70 36.62 -18.90
N PRO A 311 -15.89 37.52 -19.89
CA PRO A 311 -14.83 37.90 -20.83
C PRO A 311 -13.59 38.55 -20.18
N ASN A 312 -13.67 38.91 -18.89
CA ASN A 312 -12.58 39.46 -18.09
C ASN A 312 -11.95 38.43 -17.14
N TRP A 313 -12.41 37.18 -17.15
CA TRP A 313 -11.76 36.10 -16.41
C TRP A 313 -10.42 35.77 -17.07
N GLU A 314 -9.35 36.15 -16.40
CA GLU A 314 -8.01 35.65 -16.70
C GLU A 314 -7.90 34.29 -16.01
N GLU A 315 -7.63 33.25 -16.81
CA GLU A 315 -7.30 31.92 -16.30
C GLU A 315 -6.06 32.08 -15.42
N GLU A 316 -6.19 31.87 -14.11
CA GLU A 316 -5.03 31.74 -13.22
C GLU A 316 -4.17 30.64 -13.84
N SER A 317 -2.95 30.99 -14.25
CA SER A 317 -2.14 30.08 -15.04
C SER A 317 -1.82 28.86 -14.19
N ASP A 318 -2.25 27.68 -14.64
CA ASP A 318 -1.97 26.37 -14.04
C ASP A 318 -0.45 26.11 -13.85
N GLU A 319 0.42 26.98 -14.39
CA GLU A 319 1.86 27.10 -14.08
C GLU A 319 2.17 27.24 -12.57
N ASP A 320 1.22 27.70 -11.74
CA ASP A 320 1.37 27.81 -10.27
C ASP A 320 0.76 26.64 -9.47
N GLU A 321 0.04 25.69 -10.10
CA GLU A 321 -0.24 24.40 -9.45
C GLU A 321 0.99 23.49 -9.62
N PRO A 322 1.62 23.00 -8.54
CA PRO A 322 2.81 22.15 -8.62
C PRO A 322 2.45 20.71 -9.03
N TYR A 323 1.84 20.56 -10.21
CA TYR A 323 1.41 19.30 -10.77
C TYR A 323 2.61 18.56 -11.37
N CYS A 324 3.22 17.70 -10.57
CA CYS A 324 4.37 16.90 -10.99
C CYS A 324 3.94 15.90 -12.10
N SER A 325 4.33 16.16 -13.34
CA SER A 325 4.03 15.32 -14.50
C SER A 325 4.44 13.84 -14.33
N TRP A 326 5.48 13.58 -13.52
CA TRP A 326 5.91 12.23 -13.15
C TRP A 326 4.92 11.49 -12.24
N CYS A 327 4.13 12.20 -11.41
CA CYS A 327 3.13 11.53 -10.56
C CYS A 327 2.01 10.88 -11.39
N ASP A 328 1.60 11.53 -12.48
CA ASP A 328 0.61 11.01 -13.43
C ASP A 328 1.16 9.80 -14.20
N GLU A 329 2.41 9.87 -14.70
CA GLU A 329 3.01 8.78 -15.49
C GLU A 329 3.27 7.50 -14.67
N TYR A 330 3.60 7.65 -13.37
CA TYR A 330 3.85 6.52 -12.46
C TYR A 330 2.66 6.17 -11.55
N GLY A 331 1.50 6.82 -11.73
CA GLY A 331 0.25 6.45 -11.06
C GLY A 331 0.20 6.72 -9.55
N HIS A 332 0.85 7.79 -9.09
CA HIS A 332 0.81 8.23 -7.70
C HIS A 332 -0.32 9.23 -7.45
N ASP A 333 -1.17 8.95 -6.47
CA ASP A 333 -2.19 9.89 -5.99
C ASP A 333 -1.51 11.10 -5.33
N VAL A 334 -1.88 12.31 -5.76
CA VAL A 334 -1.34 13.58 -5.24
C VAL A 334 -1.48 13.69 -3.72
N SER A 335 -2.51 13.04 -3.13
CA SER A 335 -2.73 13.02 -1.68
C SER A 335 -1.70 12.21 -0.88
N GLU A 336 -0.88 11.36 -1.51
CA GLU A 336 0.21 10.62 -0.86
C GLU A 336 1.57 11.36 -0.91
N CYS A 337 1.64 12.50 -1.62
CA CYS A 337 2.87 13.20 -1.94
C CYS A 337 3.64 13.72 -0.71
N GLU A 338 2.96 14.11 0.38
CA GLU A 338 3.57 14.51 1.66
C GLU A 338 4.43 13.39 2.31
N SER A 339 4.23 12.13 1.88
CA SER A 339 4.98 10.96 2.36
C SER A 339 5.88 10.32 1.30
N CYS A 340 5.92 10.89 0.09
CA CYS A 340 6.68 10.35 -1.02
C CYS A 340 8.17 10.75 -0.93
N TRP A 341 9.02 9.79 -0.56
CA TRP A 341 10.49 9.95 -0.51
C TRP A 341 11.15 10.32 -1.84
N TRP A 342 10.43 10.24 -2.97
CA TRP A 342 10.90 10.77 -4.26
C TRP A 342 10.79 12.29 -4.36
N CYS A 343 9.82 12.93 -3.68
CA CYS A 343 9.41 14.30 -3.98
C CYS A 343 10.15 15.39 -3.17
N GLU A 344 10.64 15.08 -1.95
CA GLU A 344 11.31 16.07 -1.06
C GLU A 344 12.53 16.79 -1.68
N ASN A 345 13.13 16.25 -2.76
CA ASN A 345 14.22 16.89 -3.48
C ASN A 345 13.92 17.13 -4.97
N CYS A 346 12.73 16.79 -5.49
CA CYS A 346 12.48 16.87 -6.93
C CYS A 346 12.48 18.33 -7.44
N GLN A 347 11.99 19.27 -6.63
CA GLN A 347 12.06 20.72 -6.89
C GLN A 347 13.48 21.30 -7.02
N GLN A 348 14.54 20.53 -6.74
CA GLN A 348 15.94 20.93 -7.02
C GLN A 348 16.44 20.48 -8.39
N TYR A 349 15.74 19.56 -9.07
CA TYR A 349 16.19 18.90 -10.31
C TYR A 349 15.19 19.07 -11.47
N ASP A 350 14.38 20.14 -11.46
CA ASP A 350 13.70 20.61 -12.67
C ASP A 350 14.70 20.87 -13.82
N ASP A 351 14.18 20.99 -15.05
CA ASP A 351 14.82 21.04 -16.38
C ASP A 351 15.97 22.07 -16.62
N HIS A 352 16.53 22.65 -15.56
CA HIS A 352 17.62 23.61 -15.55
C HIS A 352 18.86 23.15 -14.74
N SER A 353 18.80 21.97 -14.13
CA SER A 353 19.95 21.29 -13.52
C SER A 353 20.69 20.41 -14.54
N GLU A 354 21.99 20.63 -14.76
CA GLU A 354 22.86 19.70 -15.51
C GLU A 354 23.20 18.42 -14.70
N GLU A 355 22.77 18.31 -13.43
CA GLU A 355 23.01 17.15 -12.58
C GLU A 355 21.85 16.15 -12.68
N ASP A 356 22.15 14.90 -13.09
CA ASP A 356 21.20 13.78 -13.14
C ASP A 356 20.60 13.48 -11.76
N CYS A 357 19.28 13.35 -11.69
CA CYS A 357 18.57 12.97 -10.47
C CYS A 357 19.13 11.64 -9.90
N PRO A 358 19.65 11.62 -8.65
CA PRO A 358 20.34 10.45 -8.10
C PRO A 358 19.44 9.23 -7.88
N ASN A 359 18.11 9.42 -7.90
CA ASN A 359 17.09 8.39 -7.76
C ASN A 359 16.45 7.97 -9.10
N ARG A 360 16.90 8.52 -10.25
CA ARG A 360 16.46 8.06 -11.57
C ARG A 360 16.82 6.57 -11.74
N PRO A 361 15.87 5.69 -12.11
CA PRO A 361 16.17 4.29 -12.39
C PRO A 361 17.24 4.20 -13.48
N LYS A 362 18.36 3.49 -13.19
CA LYS A 362 19.54 3.46 -14.08
C LYS A 362 19.34 2.58 -15.32
N GLU A 363 18.20 1.92 -15.45
CA GLU A 363 18.03 0.78 -16.36
C GLU A 363 17.71 1.16 -17.83
N GLU A 364 17.47 2.43 -18.16
CA GLU A 364 17.16 2.87 -19.54
C GLU A 364 18.33 3.53 -20.31
N LEU A 365 19.46 3.82 -19.64
CA LEU A 365 20.62 4.45 -20.31
C LEU A 365 21.52 3.45 -21.07
N GLU A 366 21.41 2.15 -20.82
CA GLU A 366 22.24 1.15 -21.51
C GLU A 366 21.68 0.71 -22.88
N GLU A 367 20.36 0.75 -23.11
CA GLU A 367 19.79 0.36 -24.42
C GLU A 367 19.93 1.44 -25.50
N THR A 368 19.90 2.73 -25.14
CA THR A 368 20.00 3.85 -26.10
C THR A 368 21.41 3.98 -26.71
N HIS A 369 22.46 3.60 -25.97
CA HIS A 369 23.83 3.60 -26.49
C HIS A 369 24.13 2.40 -27.41
N ALA A 370 23.50 1.24 -27.20
CA ALA A 370 23.72 0.06 -28.03
C ALA A 370 23.26 0.26 -29.49
N VAL A 371 22.14 0.97 -29.70
CA VAL A 371 21.58 1.23 -31.04
C VAL A 371 22.44 2.23 -31.85
N ALA A 372 23.21 3.09 -31.17
CA ALA A 372 24.03 4.12 -31.82
C ALA A 372 25.31 3.53 -32.46
N GLU A 373 25.94 2.51 -31.85
CA GLU A 373 27.15 1.91 -32.40
C GLU A 373 26.87 0.95 -33.58
N GLU A 374 25.72 0.27 -33.61
CA GLU A 374 25.35 -0.65 -34.71
C GLU A 374 24.96 0.08 -36.01
N GLN A 375 24.73 1.40 -35.96
CA GLN A 375 24.53 2.24 -37.16
C GLN A 375 25.81 2.93 -37.68
N ALA A 376 26.95 2.74 -37.01
CA ALA A 376 28.23 3.36 -37.34
C ALA A 376 29.30 2.37 -37.87
N ALA A 377 28.93 1.10 -38.10
CA ALA A 377 29.78 0.02 -38.61
C ALA A 377 29.27 -0.55 -39.96
#